data_AF-W4GNA3-F1
#
_entry.id   AF-W4GNA3-F1
#
_cell.length_a   1.000
_cell.length_b   1.000
_cell.length_c   1.000
_cell.angle_alpha   90.00
_cell.angle_beta   90.00
_cell.angle_gamma   90.00
#
_symmetry.space_group_name_H-M   'P 1'
#
loop_
_entity.id
_entity.type
_entity.pdbx_description
1 polymer ?
#
loop_
_entity_poly.entity_id
_entity_poly.type
_entity_poly.pdbx_seq_one_letter_code
_entity_poly.pdbx_strand_id
1 'polypeptide(L)' 'MRQVKGVSVPFSIMGSLPLVRDLQRAGLDLTLTGFGKSAVYHGDNEYCLLRDMADALRVVGRFIHNVDVA' A
#
# COMPACT_ATOMS: atom_id res chain seq x y z
N MET A 1 -0.29 -7.96 -4.28
CA MET A 1 -1.38 -7.34 -5.06
C MET A 1 -2.00 -8.27 -6.10
N ARG A 2 -1.28 -8.72 -7.15
CA ARG A 2 -1.85 -9.53 -8.25
C ARG A 2 -2.55 -10.83 -7.79
N GLN A 3 -1.99 -11.55 -6.83
CA GLN A 3 -2.60 -12.80 -6.32
C GLN A 3 -3.90 -12.59 -5.51
N VAL A 4 -4.15 -11.38 -4.99
CA VAL A 4 -5.36 -11.07 -4.20
C VAL A 4 -6.38 -10.33 -5.07
N LYS A 5 -5.93 -9.32 -5.83
CA LYS A 5 -6.79 -8.42 -6.62
C LYS A 5 -6.87 -8.78 -8.11
N GLY A 6 -6.14 -9.80 -8.59
CA GLY A 6 -6.02 -10.16 -10.01
C GLY A 6 -5.12 -9.23 -10.83
N VAL A 7 -5.02 -7.95 -10.46
CA VAL A 7 -4.21 -6.93 -11.12
C VAL A 7 -3.31 -6.20 -10.11
N SER A 8 -2.15 -5.73 -10.58
CA SER A 8 -1.23 -4.87 -9.81
C SER A 8 -0.71 -3.79 -10.73
N VAL A 9 -1.07 -2.54 -10.49
CA VAL A 9 -0.60 -1.39 -11.28
C VAL A 9 0.29 -0.55 -10.38
N PRO A 10 1.61 -0.52 -10.60
CA PRO A 10 2.49 0.43 -9.92
C PRO A 10 2.07 1.85 -10.27
N PHE A 11 2.02 2.73 -9.30
CA PHE A 11 1.75 4.14 -9.52
C PHE A 11 2.66 4.98 -8.63
N SER A 12 2.96 6.20 -9.08
CA SER A 12 3.64 7.21 -8.29
C SER A 12 2.64 8.33 -8.05
N ILE A 13 2.43 8.69 -6.79
CA ILE A 13 1.66 9.89 -6.42
C ILE A 13 2.63 11.00 -6.05
N MET A 14 2.31 12.23 -6.46
CA MET A 14 2.98 13.40 -5.93
C MET A 14 2.48 13.67 -4.52
N GLY A 15 3.40 13.82 -3.57
CA GLY A 15 3.10 14.05 -2.16
C GLY A 15 4.37 13.86 -1.33
N SER A 16 4.48 14.57 -0.21
CA SER A 16 5.59 14.36 0.71
C SER A 16 5.21 13.32 1.75
N LEU A 17 6.01 12.27 1.85
CA LEU A 17 6.01 11.34 2.98
C LEU A 17 7.37 11.53 3.68
N PRO A 18 7.51 12.51 4.60
CA PRO A 18 8.80 12.86 5.20
C PRO A 18 9.53 11.65 5.78
N LEU A 19 8.78 10.74 6.40
CA LEU A 19 9.30 9.51 6.99
C LEU A 19 9.96 8.57 5.96
N VAL A 20 9.47 8.54 4.72
CA VAL A 20 10.07 7.70 3.66
C VAL A 20 11.52 8.11 3.43
N ARG A 21 11.79 9.42 3.38
CA ARG A 21 13.15 9.92 3.17
C ARG A 21 14.08 9.61 4.34
N ASP A 22 13.58 9.68 5.57
CA ASP A 22 14.37 9.38 6.75
C ASP A 22 14.67 7.88 6.86
N LEU A 23 13.70 7.02 6.55
CA LEU A 23 13.89 5.57 6.53
C LEU A 23 14.85 5.13 5.39
N GLN A 24 14.76 5.75 4.22
CA GLN A 24 15.73 5.53 3.13
C GLN A 24 17.14 5.93 3.54
N ARG A 25 17.30 7.07 4.22
CA ARG A 25 18.60 7.52 4.76
C ARG A 25 19.17 6.58 5.82
N ALA A 26 18.31 5.88 6.56
CA ALA A 26 18.71 4.83 7.49
C ALA A 26 19.12 3.52 6.79
N GLY A 27 19.05 3.45 5.46
CA GLY A 27 19.44 2.27 4.67
C GLY A 27 18.38 1.18 4.58
N LEU A 28 17.11 1.51 4.91
CA LEU A 28 16.00 0.56 4.83
C LEU A 28 15.48 0.44 3.40
N ASP A 29 15.18 -0.80 2.98
CA ASP A 29 14.40 -1.04 1.76
C ASP A 29 12.91 -0.82 2.06
N LEU A 30 12.25 -0.01 1.24
CA LEU A 30 10.88 0.43 1.48
C LEU A 30 10.00 0.09 0.30
N THR A 31 8.91 -0.61 0.60
CA THR A 31 7.78 -0.77 -0.31
C THR A 31 6.56 -0.10 0.29
N LEU A 32 5.95 0.82 -0.47
CA LEU A 32 4.71 1.48 -0.10
C LEU A 32 3.53 0.81 -0.79
N THR A 33 2.45 0.58 -0.04
CA THR A 33 1.20 0.06 -0.58
C THR A 33 0.03 0.78 0.09
N GLY A 34 -0.95 1.20 -0.72
CA GLY A 34 -2.18 1.82 -0.26
C GLY A 34 -3.40 0.97 -0.62
N PHE A 35 -4.44 1.03 0.21
CA PHE A 35 -5.70 0.33 0.01
C PHE A 35 -6.86 1.31 0.20
N GLY A 36 -7.97 1.10 -0.52
CA GLY A 36 -9.12 2.00 -0.53
C GLY A 36 -9.29 2.70 -1.87
N LYS A 37 -9.87 3.91 -1.84
CA LYS A 37 -10.32 4.65 -3.03
C LYS A 37 -9.54 5.95 -3.20
N SER A 38 -8.54 5.93 -4.09
CA SER A 38 -7.74 7.13 -4.39
C SER A 38 -8.57 8.31 -4.91
N ALA A 39 -9.72 8.07 -5.55
CA ALA A 39 -10.58 9.11 -6.10
C ALA A 39 -11.27 10.01 -5.05
N VAL A 40 -11.33 9.56 -3.79
CA VAL A 40 -11.95 10.30 -2.68
C VAL A 40 -10.97 10.56 -1.54
N TYR A 41 -9.69 10.26 -1.75
CA TYR A 41 -8.63 10.53 -0.79
C TYR A 41 -8.46 12.05 -0.65
N HIS A 42 -8.56 12.59 0.57
CA HIS A 42 -8.65 14.04 0.88
C HIS A 42 -9.88 14.78 0.33
N GLY A 43 -10.94 14.07 -0.09
CA GLY A 43 -12.19 14.70 -0.52
C GLY A 43 -13.20 14.91 0.62
N ASP A 44 -14.20 15.77 0.41
CA ASP A 44 -15.23 16.12 1.42
C ASP A 44 -16.11 14.95 1.90
N ASN A 45 -15.93 13.74 1.37
CA ASN A 45 -16.59 12.51 1.81
C ASN A 45 -15.64 11.32 1.66
N GLU A 46 -14.45 11.39 2.25
CA GLU A 46 -13.48 10.31 2.20
C GLU A 46 -14.05 9.00 2.79
N TYR A 47 -13.96 7.91 2.03
CA TYR A 47 -14.41 6.59 2.46
C TYR A 47 -13.55 5.47 1.85
N CYS A 48 -13.67 4.28 2.42
CA CYS A 48 -13.20 3.04 1.80
C CYS A 48 -14.28 1.95 1.91
N LEU A 49 -14.22 0.94 1.05
CA LEU A 49 -15.09 -0.23 1.20
C LEU A 49 -14.46 -1.22 2.18
N LEU A 50 -15.27 -1.85 3.03
CA LEU A 50 -14.81 -2.93 3.92
C LEU A 50 -14.11 -4.06 3.15
N ARG A 51 -14.57 -4.37 1.93
CA ARG A 51 -13.91 -5.35 1.06
C ARG A 51 -12.49 -4.95 0.68
N ASP A 52 -12.23 -3.66 0.43
CA ASP A 52 -10.89 -3.17 0.10
C ASP A 52 -9.93 -3.38 1.29
N MET A 53 -10.43 -3.25 2.52
CA MET A 53 -9.68 -3.51 3.75
C MET A 53 -9.46 -5.02 4.00
N ALA A 54 -10.45 -5.86 3.68
CA ALA A 54 -10.26 -7.31 3.74
C ALA A 54 -9.17 -7.79 2.78
N ASP A 55 -9.12 -7.21 1.58
CA ASP A 55 -8.06 -7.49 0.61
C ASP A 55 -6.70 -6.94 1.07
N ALA A 56 -6.68 -5.78 1.73
CA ALA A 56 -5.48 -5.22 2.35
C ALA A 56 -4.83 -6.21 3.32
N LEU A 57 -5.63 -6.74 4.26
CA LEU A 57 -5.15 -7.71 5.24
C LEU A 57 -4.61 -8.98 4.57
N ARG A 58 -5.25 -9.48 3.51
CA ARG A 58 -4.75 -10.63 2.74
C ARG A 58 -3.42 -10.33 2.05
N VAL A 59 -3.26 -9.13 1.49
CA VAL A 59 -2.00 -8.73 0.84
C VAL A 59 -0.88 -8.62 1.87
N VAL A 60 -1.14 -7.98 3.00
CA VAL A 60 -0.16 -7.82 4.09
C VAL A 60 0.22 -9.19 4.67
N GLY A 61 -0.75 -10.06 4.97
CA GLY A 61 -0.48 -11.39 5.50
C GLY A 61 0.37 -12.24 4.55
N ARG A 62 0.10 -12.17 3.24
CA ARG A 62 0.94 -12.84 2.22
C ARG A 62 2.34 -12.24 2.13
N PHE A 63 2.48 -10.93 2.26
CA PHE A 63 3.78 -10.28 2.24
C PHE A 63 4.64 -10.76 3.42
N ILE A 64 4.08 -10.70 4.63
CA ILE A 64 4.76 -11.17 5.85
C ILE A 64 5.16 -12.64 5.72
N HIS A 65 4.25 -13.50 5.24
CA HIS A 65 4.54 -14.93 5.05
C HIS A 65 5.72 -15.19 4.09
N ASN A 66 5.95 -14.30 3.12
CA ASN A 66 6.94 -14.52 2.06
C ASN A 66 8.17 -13.63 2.18
N VAL A 67 8.27 -12.78 3.22
CA VAL A 67 9.33 -11.76 3.31
C VAL A 67 10.73 -12.38 3.40
N ASP A 68 10.86 -13.55 4.02
CA ASP A 68 12.13 -14.27 4.16
C ASP A 68 12.41 -15.27 3.01
N VAL A 69 11.47 -15.40 2.06
CA VAL A 69 11.52 -16.39 0.97
C VAL A 69 11.93 -15.74 -0.36
N ALA A 70 12.20 -14.44 -0.36
CA ALA A 70 12.52 -13.64 -1.54
C ALA A 70 14.03 -13.56 -1.82
#